data_AF-A0A1N7HJY9-F1
#
_entry.id   AF-A0A1N7HJY9-F1
#
_cell.length_a   1.000
_cell.length_b   1.000
_cell.length_c   1.000
_cell.angle_alpha   90.00
_cell.angle_beta   90.00
_cell.angle_gamma   90.00
#
_symmetry.space_group_name_H-M   'P 1'
#
loop_
_entity.id
_entity.type
_entity.pdbx_description
1 polymer ?
#
loop_
_entity_poly.entity_id
_entity_poly.type
_entity_poly.pdbx_seq_one_letter_code
_entity_poly.pdbx_strand_id
1 'polypeptide(L)'
;MKITRTTQILAASVLGLALAGAATPAMADDDPATGGVDVSVNIQPTTTPGQLSMTVADNNGVSLQENGSDAAARQFTGTLPTVTVTDTRTPEEIPAGEYWAVVGQAS
;
A
#
# COMPACT_ATOMS: atom_id res chain seq x y z
N MET A 1 26.05 53.11 35.66
CA MET A 1 24.89 54.04 35.71
C MET A 1 23.78 53.36 36.50
N LYS A 2 23.35 53.92 37.64
CA LYS A 2 22.36 53.36 38.57
C LYS A 2 20.96 53.76 38.08
N ILE A 3 20.06 52.79 37.85
CA ILE A 3 18.68 53.05 37.41
C ILE A 3 17.77 52.99 38.65
N THR A 4 17.07 54.09 38.95
CA THR A 4 16.29 54.28 40.20
C THR A 4 14.86 53.74 40.07
N ARG A 5 14.42 53.01 41.11
CA ARG A 5 13.24 52.12 41.18
C ARG A 5 11.86 52.73 40.88
N THR A 6 11.74 54.05 40.79
CA THR A 6 10.46 54.75 40.59
C THR A 6 9.88 54.52 39.19
N THR A 7 10.71 54.26 38.18
CA THR A 7 10.27 53.92 36.81
C THR A 7 9.62 52.53 36.72
N GLN A 8 9.90 51.63 37.68
CA GLN A 8 9.43 50.24 37.61
C GLN A 8 7.92 50.10 37.88
N ILE A 9 7.32 51.04 38.63
CA ILE A 9 5.92 50.92 39.08
C ILE A 9 4.93 51.31 37.97
N LEU A 10 5.27 52.29 37.12
CA LEU A 10 4.43 52.65 35.96
C LEU A 10 4.52 51.64 34.81
N ALA A 11 5.64 50.93 34.67
CA ALA A 11 5.80 49.90 33.65
C ALA A 11 4.89 48.68 33.90
N ALA A 12 4.62 48.36 35.18
CA ALA A 12 3.83 47.20 35.56
C ALA A 12 2.33 47.34 35.23
N SER A 13 1.76 48.55 35.33
CA SER A 13 0.33 48.80 35.10
C SER A 13 -0.04 48.90 33.61
N VAL A 14 0.87 49.36 32.75
CA VAL A 14 0.67 49.34 31.28
C VAL A 14 0.79 47.91 30.73
N LEU A 15 1.66 47.09 31.31
CA LEU A 15 1.81 45.68 30.92
C LEU A 15 0.55 44.86 31.23
N GLY A 16 -0.11 45.14 32.36
CA GLY A 16 -1.34 44.43 32.77
C GLY A 16 -2.54 44.66 31.84
N LEU A 17 -2.73 45.88 31.33
CA LEU A 17 -3.81 46.17 30.37
C LEU A 17 -3.49 45.66 28.95
N ALA A 18 -2.20 45.53 28.59
CA ALA A 18 -1.80 44.97 27.30
C ALA A 18 -2.07 43.45 27.21
N LEU A 19 -1.94 42.71 28.32
CA LEU A 19 -2.16 41.25 28.33
C LEU A 19 -3.63 40.82 28.27
N ALA A 20 -4.57 41.69 28.66
CA ALA A 20 -6.01 41.39 28.62
C ALA A 20 -6.61 41.43 27.20
N GLY A 21 -5.90 42.03 26.22
CA GLY A 21 -6.31 42.07 24.82
C GLY A 21 -5.89 40.86 23.98
N ALA A 22 -5.16 39.89 24.55
CA ALA A 22 -4.52 38.80 23.81
C ALA A 22 -5.28 37.46 23.88
N ALA A 23 -6.53 37.45 24.34
CA ALA A 23 -7.36 36.24 24.34
C ALA A 23 -8.15 36.14 23.03
N THR A 24 -7.48 35.75 21.95
CA THR A 24 -8.17 35.28 20.74
C THR A 24 -8.47 33.78 20.91
N PRO A 25 -9.65 33.27 20.49
CA PRO A 25 -9.84 31.84 20.40
C PRO A 25 -8.86 31.28 19.36
N ALA A 26 -8.07 30.27 19.74
CA ALA A 26 -7.32 29.48 18.79
C ALA A 26 -8.33 28.67 17.97
N MET A 27 -8.72 29.20 16.82
CA MET A 27 -9.44 28.44 15.81
C MET A 27 -8.40 27.57 15.11
N ALA A 28 -8.53 26.26 15.23
CA ALA A 28 -7.78 25.34 14.40
C ALA A 28 -8.28 25.54 12.97
N ASP A 29 -7.39 26.02 12.09
CA ASP A 29 -7.65 26.12 10.66
C ASP A 29 -7.57 24.70 10.10
N ASP A 30 -8.74 24.05 9.98
CA ASP A 30 -8.89 22.71 9.41
C ASP A 30 -8.97 22.82 7.88
N ASP A 31 -8.13 23.67 7.28
CA ASP A 31 -8.03 23.81 5.83
C ASP A 31 -7.08 22.72 5.28
N PRO A 32 -7.58 21.66 4.62
CA PRO A 32 -6.72 20.68 3.97
C PRO A 32 -5.92 21.29 2.81
N ALA A 33 -6.22 22.53 2.39
CA ALA A 33 -5.57 23.18 1.25
C ALA A 33 -4.23 23.86 1.57
N THR A 34 -3.89 24.11 2.85
CA THR A 34 -2.74 24.97 3.23
C THR A 34 -1.60 24.26 3.95
N GLY A 35 -1.64 22.93 4.07
CA GLY A 35 -0.59 22.21 4.81
C GLY A 35 -0.52 20.70 4.64
N GLY A 36 -1.16 20.13 3.61
CA GLY A 36 -1.05 18.69 3.33
C GLY A 36 0.40 18.28 3.08
N VAL A 37 0.88 17.30 3.84
CA VAL A 37 2.19 16.68 3.58
C VAL A 37 2.03 15.78 2.34
N ASP A 38 2.78 16.08 1.28
CA ASP A 38 2.85 15.23 0.09
C ASP A 38 3.56 13.92 0.42
N VAL A 39 2.79 12.84 0.54
CA VAL A 39 3.31 11.49 0.79
C VAL A 39 3.43 10.76 -0.53
N SER A 40 4.62 10.81 -1.12
CA SER A 40 4.95 9.99 -2.29
C SER A 40 5.50 8.63 -1.85
N VAL A 41 4.89 7.56 -2.34
CA VAL A 41 5.40 6.19 -2.16
C VAL A 41 6.09 5.79 -3.45
N ASN A 42 7.40 5.56 -3.36
CA ASN A 42 8.16 4.93 -4.42
C ASN A 42 8.36 3.45 -4.09
N ILE A 43 7.63 2.56 -4.78
CA ILE A 43 7.79 1.12 -4.64
C ILE A 43 8.86 0.67 -5.62
N GLN A 44 10.06 0.41 -5.10
CA GLN A 44 11.10 -0.25 -5.89
C GLN A 44 10.70 -1.72 -6.11
N PRO A 45 10.73 -2.24 -7.35
CA PRO A 45 10.49 -3.65 -7.60
C PRO A 45 11.49 -4.50 -6.80
N THR A 46 10.98 -5.52 -6.10
CA THR A 46 11.85 -6.46 -5.40
C THR A 46 12.55 -7.33 -6.44
N THR A 47 13.87 -7.16 -6.59
CA THR A 47 14.68 -7.94 -7.55
C THR A 47 15.31 -9.17 -6.92
N THR A 48 14.98 -9.50 -5.67
CA THR A 48 15.55 -10.67 -4.99
C THR A 48 15.17 -11.93 -5.77
N PRO A 49 16.17 -12.63 -6.35
CA PRO A 49 15.97 -13.93 -6.99
C PRO A 49 15.39 -14.93 -6.00
N GLY A 50 14.88 -16.05 -6.49
CA GLY A 50 14.42 -17.13 -5.61
C GLY A 50 12.91 -17.35 -5.54
N GLN A 51 12.12 -16.66 -6.38
CA GLN A 51 10.66 -16.72 -6.33
C GLN A 51 10.08 -17.43 -7.56
N LEU A 52 9.10 -18.30 -7.33
CA LEU A 52 8.22 -18.83 -8.37
C LEU A 52 6.83 -18.24 -8.15
N SER A 53 6.37 -17.41 -9.08
CA SER A 53 5.05 -16.79 -9.03
C SER A 53 4.20 -17.21 -10.22
N MET A 54 2.89 -17.29 -10.01
CA MET A 54 1.91 -17.62 -11.03
C MET A 54 0.78 -16.59 -10.99
N THR A 55 0.42 -16.06 -12.16
CA THR A 55 -0.77 -15.24 -12.34
C THR A 55 -1.70 -15.90 -13.34
N VAL A 56 -2.99 -15.73 -13.11
CA VAL A 56 -4.05 -16.16 -14.01
C VAL A 56 -4.69 -14.88 -14.53
N ALA A 57 -4.81 -14.75 -15.86
CA ALA A 57 -5.47 -13.61 -16.45
C ALA A 57 -6.91 -13.49 -15.95
N ASP A 58 -7.34 -12.25 -15.73
CA ASP A 58 -8.72 -11.95 -15.33
C ASP A 58 -9.71 -12.63 -16.29
N ASN A 59 -10.71 -13.30 -15.72
CA ASN A 59 -11.77 -13.93 -16.48
C ASN A 59 -13.13 -13.73 -15.80
N ASN A 60 -14.20 -13.96 -16.56
CA ASN A 60 -15.58 -14.00 -16.04
C ASN A 60 -16.05 -15.46 -15.87
N GLY A 61 -15.11 -16.39 -15.63
CA GLY A 61 -15.32 -17.84 -15.71
C GLY A 61 -14.96 -18.45 -17.07
N VAL A 62 -14.89 -19.77 -17.11
CA VAL A 62 -14.63 -20.57 -18.32
C VAL A 62 -15.84 -21.45 -18.63
N SER A 63 -16.20 -21.55 -19.92
CA SER A 63 -17.25 -22.48 -20.36
C SER A 63 -16.65 -23.86 -20.57
N LEU A 64 -17.24 -24.87 -19.96
CA LEU A 64 -16.86 -26.27 -20.13
C LEU A 64 -17.86 -26.97 -21.03
N GLN A 65 -17.38 -27.79 -21.96
CA GLN A 65 -18.19 -28.58 -22.87
C GLN A 65 -18.04 -30.05 -22.52
N GLU A 66 -19.17 -30.76 -22.47
CA GLU A 66 -19.16 -32.21 -22.29
C GLU A 66 -18.48 -32.87 -23.49
N ASN A 67 -17.40 -33.59 -23.24
CA ASN A 67 -16.64 -34.26 -24.27
C ASN A 67 -15.92 -35.45 -23.65
N GLY A 68 -16.20 -36.65 -24.15
CA GLY A 68 -15.60 -37.90 -23.66
C GLY A 68 -16.29 -38.53 -22.45
N SER A 69 -17.54 -38.15 -22.13
CA SER A 69 -18.35 -38.87 -21.12
C SER A 69 -18.61 -40.32 -21.52
N ASP A 70 -18.77 -41.18 -20.51
CA ASP A 70 -19.20 -42.57 -20.67
C ASP A 70 -20.23 -42.96 -19.58
N ALA A 71 -20.55 -44.25 -19.51
CA ALA A 71 -21.53 -44.76 -18.54
C ALA A 71 -21.04 -44.71 -17.07
N ALA A 72 -19.73 -44.55 -16.85
CA ALA A 72 -19.12 -44.50 -15.52
C ALA A 72 -18.89 -43.06 -15.05
N ALA A 73 -18.63 -42.11 -15.94
CA ALA A 73 -18.39 -40.71 -15.59
C ALA A 73 -18.84 -39.72 -16.67
N ARG A 74 -19.28 -38.53 -16.22
CA ARG A 74 -19.44 -37.37 -17.11
C ARG A 74 -18.16 -36.55 -17.12
N GLN A 75 -17.66 -36.24 -18.31
CA GLN A 75 -16.43 -35.47 -18.51
C GLN A 75 -16.72 -34.15 -19.20
N PHE A 76 -16.20 -33.06 -18.65
CA PHE A 76 -16.28 -31.73 -19.24
C PHE A 76 -14.88 -31.19 -19.50
N THR A 77 -14.65 -30.69 -20.71
CA THR A 77 -13.37 -30.12 -21.15
C THR A 77 -13.52 -28.65 -21.50
N GLY A 78 -12.47 -27.87 -21.29
CA GLY A 78 -12.43 -26.45 -21.63
C GLY A 78 -11.00 -25.93 -21.65
N THR A 79 -10.86 -24.65 -21.96
CA THR A 79 -9.54 -23.99 -22.03
C THR A 79 -9.34 -23.14 -20.79
N LEU A 80 -8.19 -23.31 -20.13
CA LEU A 80 -7.77 -22.46 -19.02
C LEU A 80 -7.55 -21.02 -19.53
N PRO A 81 -7.79 -19.99 -18.68
CA PRO A 81 -7.32 -18.64 -18.97
C PRO A 81 -5.80 -18.63 -19.12
N THR A 82 -5.26 -17.57 -19.74
CA THR A 82 -3.82 -17.40 -19.83
C THR A 82 -3.19 -17.45 -18.44
N VAL A 83 -2.29 -18.41 -18.24
CA VAL A 83 -1.50 -18.55 -17.03
C VAL A 83 -0.08 -18.09 -17.35
N THR A 84 0.42 -17.13 -16.59
CA THR A 84 1.80 -16.67 -16.68
C THR A 84 2.54 -17.15 -15.45
N VAL A 85 3.68 -17.80 -15.66
CA VAL A 85 4.57 -18.24 -14.59
C VAL A 85 5.89 -17.50 -14.73
N THR A 86 6.34 -16.88 -13.63
CA THR A 86 7.62 -16.20 -13.55
C THR A 86 8.49 -16.93 -12.53
N ASP A 87 9.59 -17.48 -13.00
CA ASP A 87 10.61 -18.12 -12.16
C ASP A 87 11.84 -17.21 -12.11
N THR A 88 12.12 -16.65 -10.93
CA THR A 88 13.29 -15.82 -10.68
C THR A 88 14.38 -16.56 -9.91
N ARG A 89 14.23 -17.86 -9.67
CA ARG A 89 15.30 -18.66 -9.04
C ARG A 89 16.51 -18.75 -9.96
N THR A 90 17.70 -18.71 -9.37
CA THR A 90 18.92 -19.03 -10.11
C THR A 90 19.04 -20.54 -10.27
N PRO A 91 19.77 -21.03 -11.30
CA PRO A 91 19.97 -22.46 -11.49
C PRO A 91 20.56 -23.17 -10.26
N GLU A 92 21.38 -22.48 -9.46
CA GLU A 92 21.99 -23.02 -8.25
C GLU A 92 21.00 -23.21 -7.10
N GLU A 93 19.86 -22.51 -7.14
CA GLU A 93 18.78 -22.61 -6.15
C GLU A 93 17.81 -23.76 -6.47
N ILE A 94 17.91 -24.38 -7.65
CA ILE A 94 17.06 -25.48 -8.09
C ILE A 94 17.85 -26.79 -7.94
N PRO A 95 17.45 -27.69 -7.01
CA PRO A 95 18.12 -28.98 -6.87
C PRO A 95 18.06 -29.80 -8.16
N ALA A 96 19.10 -30.60 -8.41
CA ALA A 96 19.18 -31.40 -9.62
C ALA A 96 18.00 -32.40 -9.72
N GLY A 97 17.27 -32.34 -10.83
CA GLY A 97 16.11 -33.20 -11.08
C GLY A 97 14.78 -32.67 -10.53
N GLU A 98 14.77 -31.49 -9.91
CA GLU A 98 13.54 -30.79 -9.51
C GLU A 98 12.93 -30.03 -10.69
N TYR A 99 11.62 -30.15 -10.83
CA TYR A 99 10.84 -29.45 -11.85
C TYR A 99 9.51 -28.98 -11.27
N TRP A 100 8.92 -27.98 -11.90
CA TRP A 100 7.55 -27.57 -11.61
C TRP A 100 6.67 -27.72 -12.85
N ALA A 101 5.38 -27.90 -12.62
CA ALA A 101 4.37 -27.94 -13.66
C ALA A 101 3.10 -27.24 -13.16
N VAL A 102 2.36 -26.63 -14.08
CA VAL A 102 1.01 -26.12 -13.79
C VAL A 102 0.02 -27.25 -14.07
N VAL A 103 -0.78 -27.61 -13.06
CA VAL A 103 -1.83 -28.61 -13.19
C VAL A 103 -3.18 -27.93 -12.96
N GLY A 104 -4.00 -27.88 -14.01
CA GLY A 104 -5.39 -27.43 -13.89
C GLY A 104 -6.30 -28.59 -13.48
N GLN A 105 -7.24 -28.34 -12.56
CA GLN A 105 -8.32 -29.27 -12.20
C GLN A 105 -9.65 -28.50 -12.25
N ALA A 106 -10.70 -29.13 -12.77
CA ALA A 106 -12.07 -28.64 -12.68
C ALA A 106 -12.84 -29.56 -11.71
N SER A 107 -13.59 -28.98 -10.77
CA SER A 107 -14.40 -29.69 -9.76
C SER A 107 -15.89 -29.52 -10.00
#